data_AF-A0A7C3I9X8-F1
#
_entry.id   AF-A0A7C3I9X8-F1
#
_cell.length_a   1.000
_cell.length_b   1.000
_cell.length_c   1.000
_cell.angle_alpha   90.00
_cell.angle_beta   90.00
_cell.angle_gamma   90.00
#
_symmetry.space_group_name_H-M   'P 1'
#
loop_
_entity.id
_entity.type
_entity.pdbx_description
1 polymer ?
#
loop_
_entity_poly.entity_id
_entity_poly.type
_entity_poly.pdbx_seq_one_letter_code
_entity_poly.pdbx_strand_id
1 'polypeptide(L)'
;MAARRHTLEVWGDFACFTRPEMKVERYSYPCPTPSAARGIFEAVYFKPQFRWQVDRIEILSEIAYIGLRRNETKEKISEADVKKWMRGTAEPKPILADGDP
;
A
#
# COMPACT_ATOMS: atom_id res chain seq x y z
N MET A 1 -29.52 12.75 13.29
CA MET A 1 -28.84 11.52 13.72
C MET A 1 -27.50 11.90 14.32
N ALA A 2 -27.27 11.66 15.61
CA ALA A 2 -25.96 11.92 16.23
C ALA A 2 -24.99 10.81 15.80
N ALA A 3 -23.97 11.15 15.01
CA ALA A 3 -22.92 10.20 14.67
C ALA A 3 -22.04 10.00 15.92
N ARG A 4 -21.95 8.77 16.41
CA ARG A 4 -21.02 8.41 17.49
C ARG A 4 -19.60 8.49 16.94
N ARG A 5 -18.75 9.32 17.56
CA ARG A 5 -17.32 9.36 17.23
C ARG A 5 -16.62 8.16 17.85
N HIS A 6 -15.71 7.57 17.09
CA HIS A 6 -14.84 6.50 17.53
C HIS A 6 -13.39 6.96 17.34
N THR A 7 -12.54 6.68 18.32
CA THR A 7 -11.10 7.01 18.29
C THR A 7 -10.32 5.72 18.29
N LEU A 8 -9.27 5.67 17.48
CA LEU A 8 -8.36 4.54 17.38
C LEU A 8 -6.93 5.06 17.44
N GLU A 9 -6.14 4.54 18.37
CA GLU A 9 -4.70 4.74 18.39
C GLU A 9 -4.03 3.67 17.52
N VAL A 10 -3.15 4.10 16.62
CA VAL A 10 -2.47 3.22 15.66
C VAL A 10 -0.99 3.55 15.67
N TRP A 11 -0.16 2.53 15.83
CA TRP A 11 1.29 2.64 15.87
C TRP A 11 1.95 1.47 15.12
N GLY A 12 3.23 1.61 14.81
CA GLY A 12 4.06 0.58 14.19
C GLY A 12 5.49 1.08 14.01
N ASP A 13 6.42 0.15 13.77
CA ASP A 13 7.85 0.48 13.62
C ASP A 13 8.11 1.35 12.38
N PHE A 14 7.32 1.16 11.32
CA PHE A 14 7.43 1.90 10.06
C PHE A 14 6.05 2.23 9.49
N ALA A 15 5.98 3.34 8.74
CA ALA A 15 4.82 3.72 7.94
C ALA A 15 5.26 4.26 6.58
N CYS A 16 4.45 4.01 5.54
CA CYS A 16 4.67 4.58 4.21
C CYS A 16 3.32 4.98 3.59
N PHE A 17 2.98 6.27 3.71
CA PHE A 17 1.82 6.89 3.08
C PHE A 17 2.27 7.53 1.77
N THR A 18 2.40 6.71 0.72
CA THR A 18 3.07 7.10 -0.53
C THR A 18 2.48 8.34 -1.18
N ARG A 19 3.34 9.31 -1.51
CA ARG A 19 3.03 10.45 -2.36
C ARG A 19 2.85 10.00 -3.82
N PRO A 20 1.75 10.37 -4.50
CA PRO A 20 1.46 9.87 -5.85
C PRO A 20 2.47 10.35 -6.90
N GLU A 21 3.14 11.47 -6.67
CA GLU A 21 4.12 12.06 -7.59
C GLU A 21 5.43 11.25 -7.65
N MET A 22 5.75 10.51 -6.58
CA MET A 22 7.01 9.76 -6.43
C MET A 22 6.76 8.25 -6.50
N LYS A 23 6.37 7.79 -7.69
CA LYS A 23 5.97 6.39 -7.92
C LYS A 23 7.14 5.40 -7.98
N VAL A 24 8.30 5.86 -8.46
CA VAL A 24 9.51 5.03 -8.61
C VAL A 24 10.23 4.88 -7.27
N GLU A 25 10.42 5.99 -6.55
CA GLU A 25 10.98 6.01 -5.20
C GLU A 25 9.89 6.42 -4.22
N ARG A 26 9.38 5.45 -3.46
CA ARG A 26 8.23 5.70 -2.57
C ARG A 26 8.64 6.62 -1.42
N TYR A 27 8.14 7.85 -1.46
CA TYR A 27 8.30 8.81 -0.37
C TYR A 27 6.98 8.97 0.39
N SER A 28 7.03 8.91 1.72
CA SER A 28 5.84 9.01 2.57
C SER A 28 5.40 10.47 2.79
N TYR A 29 4.10 10.70 2.94
CA TYR A 29 3.60 11.88 3.64
C TYR A 29 4.04 11.86 5.11
N PRO A 30 4.17 13.05 5.75
CA PRO A 30 4.49 13.17 7.18
C PRO A 30 3.40 12.61 8.11
N CYS A 31 2.18 12.46 7.61
CA CYS A 31 1.03 11.96 8.36
C CYS A 31 0.21 10.98 7.51
N PRO A 32 -0.61 10.12 8.15
CA PRO A 32 -1.59 9.30 7.44
C PRO A 32 -2.53 10.16 6.60
N THR A 33 -2.77 9.76 5.36
CA THR A 33 -3.82 10.38 4.54
C THR A 33 -5.21 9.99 5.07
N PRO A 34 -6.26 10.81 4.88
CA PRO A 34 -7.61 10.43 5.28
C PRO A 34 -8.09 9.10 4.66
N SER A 35 -7.64 8.78 3.45
CA SER A 35 -7.92 7.49 2.81
C SER A 35 -7.23 6.33 3.52
N ALA A 36 -5.97 6.49 3.94
CA ALA A 36 -5.26 5.49 4.73
C ALA A 36 -5.90 5.29 6.11
N ALA A 37 -6.23 6.38 6.82
CA ALA A 37 -6.93 6.33 8.10
C ALA A 37 -8.29 5.62 7.98
N ARG A 38 -9.07 5.93 6.95
CA ARG A 38 -10.32 5.22 6.63
C ARG A 38 -10.07 3.73 6.41
N GLY A 39 -9.05 3.38 5.62
CA GLY A 39 -8.68 1.99 5.37
C GLY A 39 -8.33 1.21 6.64
N ILE A 40 -7.67 1.85 7.62
CA ILE A 40 -7.38 1.24 8.92
C ILE A 40 -8.67 0.94 9.69
N PHE A 41 -9.63 1.87 9.74
CA PHE A 41 -10.94 1.61 10.35
C PHE A 41 -11.73 0.52 9.61
N GLU A 42 -11.70 0.50 8.28
CA GLU A 42 -12.35 -0.53 7.45
C GLU A 42 -11.74 -1.92 7.69
N ALA A 43 -10.43 -2.01 7.95
CA ALA A 43 -9.76 -3.26 8.29
C ALA A 43 -10.19 -3.81 9.66
N VAL A 44 -10.55 -2.94 10.62
CA VAL A 44 -11.11 -3.36 11.91
C VAL A 44 -12.57 -3.81 11.76
N TYR A 45 -13.39 -2.99 11.10
CA TYR A 45 -14.78 -3.32 10.84
C TYR A 45 -15.32 -2.58 9.63
N PHE A 46 -15.87 -3.33 8.68
CA PHE A 46 -16.52 -2.79 7.49
C PHE A 46 -17.79 -3.55 7.15
N LYS A 47 -18.82 -2.80 6.74
CA LYS A 47 -20.02 -3.33 6.08
C LYS A 47 -20.44 -2.39 4.94
N PRO A 48 -20.96 -2.90 3.81
CA PRO A 48 -21.35 -2.07 2.67
C PRO A 48 -22.39 -0.97 2.95
N GLN A 49 -23.16 -1.12 4.04
CA GLN A 49 -24.25 -0.20 4.41
C GLN A 49 -23.75 1.10 5.05
N PHE A 50 -22.47 1.20 5.40
CA PHE A 50 -21.91 2.42 5.98
C PHE A 50 -20.48 2.67 5.49
N ARG A 51 -20.00 3.89 5.74
CA ARG A 51 -18.61 4.29 5.46
C ARG A 51 -18.04 5.02 6.67
N TRP A 52 -16.75 4.82 6.93
CA TRP A 52 -16.04 5.60 7.92
C TRP A 52 -15.72 6.98 7.37
N GLN A 53 -16.09 8.03 8.12
CA GLN A 53 -15.74 9.41 7.83
C GLN A 53 -14.67 9.85 8.81
N VAL A 54 -13.48 10.17 8.30
CA VAL A 54 -12.39 10.70 9.11
C VAL A 54 -12.70 12.16 9.45
N ASP A 55 -12.70 12.48 10.75
CA ASP A 55 -12.94 13.83 11.29
C ASP A 55 -11.61 14.50 11.68
N ARG A 56 -10.70 13.74 12.27
CA ARG A 56 -9.42 14.24 12.80
C ARG A 56 -8.35 13.15 12.75
N ILE A 57 -7.11 13.58 12.55
CA ILE A 57 -5.90 12.77 12.69
C ILE A 57 -4.99 13.52 13.66
N GLU A 58 -4.53 12.84 14.71
CA GLU A 58 -3.63 13.39 15.72
C GLU A 58 -2.28 12.67 15.62
N ILE A 59 -1.19 13.44 15.60
CA ILE A 59 0.17 12.91 15.52
C ILE A 59 0.74 12.90 16.94
N LEU A 60 0.99 11.70 17.45
CA LEU A 60 1.41 11.47 18.84
C LEU A 60 2.93 11.33 18.99
N SER A 61 3.68 11.33 17.89
CA SER A 61 5.14 11.13 17.89
C SER A 61 5.81 11.98 16.82
N GLU A 62 7.08 12.32 17.02
CA GLU A 62 7.85 13.10 16.06
C GLU A 62 8.00 12.35 14.73
N ILE A 63 7.96 13.10 13.63
CA ILE A 63 8.05 12.56 12.28
C ILE A 63 9.52 12.34 11.93
N ALA A 64 9.90 11.08 11.71
CA ALA A 64 11.23 10.69 11.28
C ALA A 64 11.17 9.89 9.98
N TYR A 65 12.17 10.09 9.11
CA TYR A 65 12.30 9.38 7.83
C TYR A 65 13.53 8.50 7.83
N ILE A 66 13.42 7.34 7.18
CA ILE A 66 14.54 6.45 6.93
C ILE A 66 14.64 6.14 5.43
N GLY A 67 15.86 5.95 4.94
CA GLY A 67 16.09 5.36 3.62
C GLY A 67 15.95 3.84 3.72
N LEU A 68 15.00 3.25 3.00
CA LEU A 68 14.82 1.80 2.92
C LEU A 68 14.87 1.38 1.45
N ARG A 69 15.84 0.51 1.11
CA ARG A 69 15.93 -0.09 -0.23
C ARG A 69 15.37 -1.50 -0.20
N ARG A 70 14.53 -1.83 -1.18
CA ARG A 70 14.01 -3.18 -1.41
C ARG A 70 14.19 -3.52 -2.89
N ASN A 71 14.50 -4.79 -3.15
CA ASN A 71 14.48 -5.31 -4.51
C ASN A 71 13.02 -5.65 -4.85
N GLU A 72 12.46 -5.02 -5.88
CA GLU A 72 11.07 -5.23 -6.31
C GLU A 72 11.00 -5.69 -7.78
N THR A 73 9.95 -6.44 -8.14
CA THR A 73 9.72 -6.83 -9.53
C THR A 73 9.11 -5.65 -10.30
N LYS A 74 9.73 -5.27 -11.42
CA LYS A 74 9.27 -4.15 -12.27
C LYS A 74 8.05 -4.52 -13.13
N GLU A 75 7.85 -5.80 -13.40
CA GLU A 75 6.88 -6.28 -14.37
C GLU A 75 6.02 -7.43 -13.84
N LYS A 76 4.90 -7.68 -14.53
CA LYS A 76 4.02 -8.82 -14.30
C LYS A 76 4.05 -9.71 -15.52
N ILE A 77 4.05 -11.02 -15.30
CA ILE A 77 4.01 -11.99 -16.38
C ILE A 77 2.64 -11.96 -17.08
N SER A 78 2.63 -12.06 -18.41
CA SER A 78 1.39 -12.17 -19.16
C SER A 78 0.81 -13.59 -19.04
N GLU A 79 -0.52 -13.72 -18.95
CA GLU A 79 -1.17 -15.03 -18.93
C GLU A 79 -0.91 -15.83 -20.22
N ALA A 80 -0.72 -15.14 -21.34
CA ALA A 80 -0.47 -15.77 -22.63
C ALA A 80 0.88 -16.50 -22.64
N ASP A 81 1.91 -15.90 -22.04
CA ASP A 81 3.23 -16.51 -21.96
C ASP A 81 3.25 -17.68 -20.99
N VAL A 82 2.55 -17.57 -19.86
CA VAL A 82 2.34 -18.71 -18.94
C VAL A 82 1.71 -19.89 -19.69
N LYS A 83 0.66 -19.66 -20.49
CA LYS A 83 0.01 -20.72 -21.28
C LYS A 83 0.94 -21.33 -22.34
N LYS A 84 1.85 -20.55 -22.93
CA LYS A 84 2.84 -21.08 -23.89
C LYS A 84 3.86 -21.99 -23.22
N TRP A 85 4.31 -21.63 -22.01
CA TRP A 85 5.23 -22.43 -21.23
C TRP A 85 4.60 -23.73 -20.75
N MET A 86 3.35 -23.68 -20.26
CA MET A 86 2.59 -24.87 -19.89
C MET A 86 2.44 -25.86 -21.06
N ARG A 87 2.33 -25.35 -22.29
CA ARG A 87 2.23 -26.17 -23.51
C ARG A 87 3.59 -26.61 -24.08
N GLY A 88 4.71 -26.20 -23.47
CA GLY A 88 6.06 -26.47 -23.98
C GLY A 88 6.39 -25.77 -25.31
N THR A 89 5.56 -24.80 -25.73
CA THR A 89 5.74 -24.05 -26.99
C THR A 89 6.75 -22.91 -26.88
N ALA A 90 7.20 -22.58 -25.67
CA ALA A 90 8.23 -21.59 -25.39
C ALA A 90 8.92 -21.92 -24.05
N GLU A 91 10.16 -21.46 -23.87
CA GLU A 91 10.90 -21.64 -22.62
C GLU A 91 10.47 -20.65 -21.53
N PRO A 92 10.33 -21.09 -20.27
CA PRO A 92 10.05 -20.22 -19.13
C PRO A 92 11.14 -19.17 -18.91
N LYS A 93 10.75 -17.91 -18.79
CA LYS A 93 11.64 -16.79 -18.41
C LYS A 93 11.22 -16.24 -17.05
N PRO A 94 12.00 -16.43 -15.98
CA PRO A 94 11.62 -15.93 -14.66
C PRO A 94 11.66 -14.40 -14.64
N ILE A 95 10.72 -13.78 -13.92
CA ILE A 95 10.79 -12.36 -13.60
C ILE A 95 11.76 -12.20 -12.43
N LEU A 96 12.88 -11.54 -12.68
CA LEU A 96 13.88 -11.25 -11.65
C LEU A 96 13.54 -9.91 -10.97
N ALA A 97 13.64 -9.89 -9.64
CA ALA A 97 13.58 -8.62 -8.90
C ALA A 97 14.80 -7.76 -9.29
N ASP A 98 14.55 -6.47 -9.54
CA ASP A 98 15.53 -5.53 -10.08
C ASP A 98 16.19 -5.92 -11.42
N GLY A 99 15.65 -6.91 -12.14
CA GLY A 99 16.15 -7.30 -13.46
C GLY A 99 16.25 -6.10 -14.39
N ASP A 100 17.38 -5.97 -15.07
CA ASP A 100 17.50 -5.08 -16.22
C ASP A 100 16.74 -5.69 -17.40
N PRO A 101 16.00 -4.88 -18.18
CA PRO A 101 15.22 -5.36 -19.33
C PRO A 101 16.09 -5.98 -20.44
#